data_AF-A0A5B8YIW8-F1
#
_entry.id   AF-A0A5B8YIW8-F1
#
_cell.length_a   1.000
_cell.length_b   1.000
_cell.length_c   1.000
_cell.angle_alpha   90.00
_cell.angle_beta   90.00
_cell.angle_gamma   90.00
#
_symmetry.space_group_name_H-M   'P 1'
#
loop_
_entity.id
_entity.type
_entity.pdbx_description
1 polymer ?
#
loop_
_entity_poly.entity_id
_entity_poly.type
_entity_poly.pdbx_seq_one_letter_code
_entity_poly.pdbx_strand_id
1 'polypeptide(L)'
;MKKLFLPILLFTVMLANGQEKSGAQQFWDNLRAHCGKAYEGKLAPHVTNDAFSGKTLTMFVRTCDDGTITIPFYVGEDKSRTWVLTLEGERIKLKHDHRHEDGSEDKITQYGGTSTNSGSANLQFFPADVETAELIGYAATNVWWITLDENTFTYNLKRIGTENPAFNVIFDLNTPVEAPGAQWGWE
;
A
#
# COMPACT_ATOMS: atom_id res chain seq x y z
N MET A 1 -75.02 6.63 4.94
CA MET A 1 -73.95 6.22 4.00
C MET A 1 -72.60 6.63 4.59
N LYS A 2 -71.91 5.74 5.31
CA LYS A 2 -70.59 6.01 5.89
C LYS A 2 -69.53 5.59 4.88
N LYS A 3 -68.81 6.55 4.30
CA LYS A 3 -67.68 6.28 3.39
C LYS A 3 -66.48 5.86 4.23
N LEU A 4 -66.12 4.58 4.14
CA LEU A 4 -64.93 4.02 4.76
C LEU A 4 -63.73 4.37 3.84
N PHE A 5 -62.92 5.34 4.26
CA PHE A 5 -61.65 5.62 3.59
C PHE A 5 -60.61 4.62 4.10
N LEU A 6 -60.21 3.70 3.24
CA LEU A 6 -59.10 2.78 3.47
C LEU A 6 -57.79 3.50 3.11
N PRO A 7 -56.83 3.70 4.03
CA PRO A 7 -55.55 4.28 3.68
C PRO A 7 -54.72 3.21 2.95
N ILE A 8 -54.39 3.48 1.69
CA ILE A 8 -53.37 2.71 0.97
C ILE A 8 -52.02 3.07 1.58
N LEU A 9 -51.46 2.14 2.36
CA LEU A 9 -50.09 2.24 2.88
C LEU A 9 -49.14 1.96 1.70
N LEU A 10 -48.55 3.01 1.13
CA LEU A 10 -47.52 2.90 0.10
C LEU A 10 -46.25 2.33 0.75
N PHE A 11 -46.00 1.04 0.57
CA PHE A 11 -44.78 0.39 1.05
C PHE A 11 -43.64 0.74 0.09
N THR A 12 -42.94 1.85 0.35
CA THR A 12 -41.74 2.22 -0.38
C THR A 12 -40.64 1.23 0.00
N VAL A 13 -40.42 0.21 -0.83
CA VAL A 13 -39.26 -0.67 -0.70
C VAL A 13 -38.03 0.18 -1.01
N MET A 14 -37.35 0.67 0.03
CA MET A 14 -35.99 1.18 -0.10
C MET A 14 -35.10 0.00 -0.50
N LEU A 15 -34.85 -0.14 -1.80
CA LEU A 15 -33.72 -0.92 -2.29
C LEU A 15 -32.46 -0.19 -1.83
N ALA A 16 -32.00 -0.53 -0.63
CA ALA A 16 -30.64 -0.22 -0.19
C ALA A 16 -29.69 -1.00 -1.10
N ASN A 17 -29.35 -0.41 -2.24
CA ASN A 17 -28.17 -0.84 -2.99
C ASN A 17 -26.98 -0.47 -2.11
N GLY A 18 -26.56 -1.39 -1.24
CA GLY A 18 -25.23 -1.33 -0.67
C GLY A 18 -24.26 -1.38 -1.84
N GLN A 19 -23.64 -0.25 -2.18
CA GLN A 19 -22.61 -0.22 -3.21
C GLN A 19 -21.53 -1.20 -2.78
N GLU A 20 -21.32 -2.26 -3.55
CA GLU A 20 -20.24 -3.20 -3.27
C GLU A 20 -18.93 -2.42 -3.31
N LYS A 21 -18.12 -2.59 -2.26
CA LYS A 21 -16.82 -1.94 -2.18
C LYS A 21 -15.97 -2.37 -3.37
N SER A 22 -15.33 -1.42 -4.03
CA SER A 22 -14.37 -1.75 -5.09
C SER A 22 -13.20 -2.57 -4.53
N GLY A 23 -12.46 -3.28 -5.40
CA GLY A 23 -11.28 -4.04 -4.98
C GLY A 23 -10.28 -3.19 -4.17
N ALA A 24 -10.11 -1.93 -4.56
CA ALA A 24 -9.23 -0.97 -3.90
C ALA A 24 -9.74 -0.63 -2.50
N GLN A 25 -11.05 -0.42 -2.33
CA GLN A 25 -11.64 -0.16 -1.01
C GLN A 25 -11.54 -1.38 -0.10
N GLN A 26 -11.75 -2.59 -0.62
CA GLN A 26 -11.57 -3.81 0.15
C GLN A 26 -10.10 -4.01 0.57
N PHE A 27 -9.15 -3.81 -0.35
CA PHE A 27 -7.72 -3.86 -0.05
C PHE A 27 -7.32 -2.81 0.99
N TRP A 28 -7.85 -1.61 0.85
CA TRP A 28 -7.60 -0.50 1.76
C TRP A 28 -8.06 -0.81 3.18
N ASP A 29 -9.27 -1.36 3.32
CA ASP A 29 -9.80 -1.78 4.63
C ASP A 29 -9.00 -2.91 5.24
N ASN A 30 -8.59 -3.91 4.44
CA ASN A 30 -7.71 -4.99 4.88
C ASN A 30 -6.39 -4.43 5.41
N LEU A 31 -5.75 -3.52 4.67
CA LEU A 31 -4.50 -2.90 5.09
C LEU A 31 -4.66 -2.05 6.36
N ARG A 32 -5.75 -1.29 6.46
CA ARG A 32 -6.07 -0.46 7.62
C ARG A 32 -6.26 -1.29 8.90
N ALA A 33 -6.69 -2.56 8.80
CA ALA A 33 -6.79 -3.46 9.96
C ALA A 33 -5.42 -3.79 10.61
N HIS A 34 -4.33 -3.47 9.92
CA HIS A 34 -2.96 -3.59 10.43
C HIS A 34 -2.41 -2.29 11.03
N CYS A 35 -3.21 -1.21 11.11
CA CYS A 35 -2.74 0.06 11.66
C CYS A 35 -2.15 -0.09 13.06
N GLY A 36 -0.99 0.55 13.29
CA GLY A 36 -0.25 0.47 14.54
C GLY A 36 0.54 -0.82 14.74
N LYS A 37 0.58 -1.74 13.76
CA LYS A 37 1.33 -3.00 13.86
C LYS A 37 2.57 -2.97 12.97
N ALA A 38 3.66 -3.53 13.50
CA ALA A 38 4.90 -3.76 12.77
C ALA A 38 5.15 -5.25 12.56
N TYR A 39 5.85 -5.58 11.50
CA TYR A 39 6.09 -6.96 11.07
C TYR A 39 7.49 -7.09 10.49
N GLU A 40 8.17 -8.17 10.88
CA GLU A 40 9.43 -8.55 10.26
C GLU A 40 9.19 -9.24 8.92
N GLY A 41 10.12 -9.00 7.99
CA GLY A 41 10.10 -9.54 6.66
C GLY A 41 11.41 -10.19 6.26
N LYS A 42 11.34 -10.93 5.15
CA LYS A 42 12.47 -11.59 4.52
C LYS A 42 12.43 -11.37 3.01
N LEU A 43 13.61 -11.31 2.41
CA LEU A 43 13.73 -11.36 0.96
C LEU A 43 13.24 -12.72 0.44
N ALA A 44 12.58 -12.70 -0.72
CA ALA A 44 12.26 -13.95 -1.40
C ALA A 44 13.56 -14.70 -1.81
N PRO A 45 13.57 -16.03 -1.88
CA PRO A 45 14.80 -16.81 -2.08
C PRO A 45 15.60 -16.48 -3.33
N HIS A 46 14.95 -15.99 -4.39
CA HIS A 46 15.61 -15.60 -5.64
C HIS A 46 16.26 -14.21 -5.61
N VAL A 47 15.94 -13.39 -4.61
CA VAL A 47 16.56 -12.08 -4.40
C VAL A 47 17.90 -12.29 -3.70
N THR A 48 18.99 -12.17 -4.44
CA THR A 48 20.35 -12.44 -3.96
C THR A 48 21.25 -11.24 -4.15
N ASN A 49 22.20 -11.03 -3.23
CA ASN A 49 23.22 -9.99 -3.28
C ASN A 49 22.67 -8.56 -3.51
N ASP A 50 21.53 -8.27 -2.92
CA ASP A 50 20.89 -6.95 -2.96
C ASP A 50 21.19 -6.14 -1.68
N ALA A 51 20.95 -4.83 -1.71
CA ALA A 51 21.26 -3.89 -0.61
C ALA A 51 20.55 -4.19 0.74
N PHE A 52 19.56 -5.08 0.69
CA PHE A 52 18.74 -5.53 1.82
C PHE A 52 19.23 -6.86 2.41
N SER A 53 20.15 -7.55 1.73
CA SER A 53 20.61 -8.88 2.12
C SER A 53 21.33 -8.83 3.47
N GLY A 54 20.96 -9.74 4.38
CA GLY A 54 21.58 -9.84 5.71
C GLY A 54 21.14 -8.75 6.70
N LYS A 55 20.15 -7.91 6.35
CA LYS A 55 19.59 -6.89 7.24
C LYS A 55 18.25 -7.32 7.79
N THR A 56 17.92 -6.88 9.00
CA THR A 56 16.55 -6.97 9.53
C THR A 56 15.65 -6.05 8.73
N LEU A 57 14.56 -6.60 8.19
CA LEU A 57 13.59 -5.87 7.38
C LEU A 57 12.31 -5.75 8.19
N THR A 58 11.87 -4.53 8.48
CA THR A 58 10.64 -4.31 9.27
C THR A 58 9.74 -3.34 8.54
N MET A 59 8.48 -3.71 8.35
CA MET A 59 7.44 -2.76 7.93
C MET A 59 6.63 -2.34 9.16
N PHE A 60 6.19 -1.10 9.21
CA PHE A 60 5.30 -0.60 10.25
C PHE A 60 4.12 0.12 9.59
N VAL A 61 2.89 -0.37 9.75
CA VAL A 61 1.71 0.36 9.24
C VAL A 61 1.38 1.47 10.22
N ARG A 62 1.97 2.66 10.02
CA ARG A 62 2.08 3.69 11.07
C ARG A 62 0.86 4.60 11.15
N THR A 63 0.59 5.38 10.10
CA THR A 63 -0.57 6.30 10.07
C THR A 63 -1.62 5.77 9.11
N CYS A 64 -2.90 5.91 9.47
CA CYS A 64 -4.03 5.44 8.68
C CYS A 64 -5.17 6.46 8.73
N ASP A 65 -4.96 7.59 8.06
CA ASP A 65 -5.95 8.64 7.95
C ASP A 65 -7.05 8.24 6.93
N ASP A 66 -8.06 9.10 6.77
CA ASP A 66 -9.24 8.79 5.95
C ASP A 66 -8.89 8.46 4.49
N GLY A 67 -7.79 8.99 3.97
CA GLY A 67 -7.33 8.76 2.58
C GLY A 67 -5.87 8.38 2.42
N THR A 68 -5.07 8.30 3.49
CA THR A 68 -3.63 8.05 3.42
C THR A 68 -3.20 7.00 4.44
N ILE A 69 -2.40 6.03 4.01
CA ILE A 69 -1.70 5.08 4.88
C ILE A 69 -0.20 5.24 4.66
N THR A 70 0.56 5.44 5.73
CA THR A 70 2.03 5.45 5.66
C THR A 70 2.59 4.15 6.24
N ILE A 71 3.56 3.58 5.53
CA ILE A 71 4.23 2.35 5.92
C ILE A 71 5.74 2.57 5.88
N PRO A 72 6.35 3.03 6.98
CA PRO A 72 7.80 3.01 7.12
C PRO A 72 8.38 1.62 6.90
N PHE A 73 9.46 1.56 6.12
CA PHE A 73 10.20 0.35 5.81
C PHE A 73 11.65 0.49 6.29
N TYR A 74 11.95 -0.17 7.41
CA TYR A 74 13.25 -0.14 8.08
C TYR A 74 14.16 -1.24 7.54
N VAL A 75 15.41 -0.89 7.26
CA VAL A 75 16.40 -1.77 6.66
C VAL A 75 17.66 -1.78 7.54
N GLY A 76 17.62 -2.58 8.60
CA GLY A 76 18.51 -2.41 9.75
C GLY A 76 18.32 -1.02 10.36
N GLU A 77 19.41 -0.28 10.53
CA GLU A 77 19.39 1.08 11.08
C GLU A 77 18.92 2.16 10.09
N ASP A 78 18.76 1.82 8.81
CA ASP A 78 18.33 2.77 7.78
C ASP A 78 16.81 2.96 7.87
N LYS A 79 16.40 4.20 8.22
CA LYS A 79 15.01 4.63 8.42
C LYS A 79 14.52 5.61 7.35
N SER A 80 15.17 5.64 6.19
CA SER A 80 14.91 6.62 5.14
C SER A 80 13.61 6.41 4.37
N ARG A 81 13.04 5.19 4.38
CA ARG A 81 12.02 4.78 3.39
C ARG A 81 10.64 4.68 4.00
N THR A 82 9.66 5.31 3.35
CA THR A 82 8.25 5.16 3.67
C THR A 82 7.45 4.92 2.40
N TRP A 83 6.64 3.86 2.37
CA TRP A 83 5.60 3.72 1.36
C TRP A 83 4.39 4.57 1.77
N VAL A 84 4.00 5.49 0.91
CA VAL A 84 2.81 6.33 1.10
C VAL A 84 1.74 5.83 0.14
N LEU A 85 0.67 5.29 0.69
CA LEU A 85 -0.49 4.84 -0.05
C LEU A 85 -1.61 5.86 0.10
N THR A 86 -2.25 6.24 -1.02
CA THR A 86 -3.37 7.19 -1.02
C THR A 86 -4.56 6.60 -1.77
N LEU A 87 -5.73 6.57 -1.16
CA LEU A 87 -6.97 6.11 -1.79
C LEU A 87 -7.58 7.24 -2.64
N GLU A 88 -7.68 7.02 -3.94
CA GLU A 88 -8.22 7.96 -4.93
C GLU A 88 -9.47 7.36 -5.59
N GLY A 89 -10.60 7.46 -4.89
CA GLY A 89 -11.87 6.86 -5.34
C GLY A 89 -11.82 5.34 -5.30
N GLU A 90 -11.71 4.72 -6.48
CA GLU A 90 -11.60 3.26 -6.63
C GLU A 90 -10.19 2.81 -7.04
N ARG A 91 -9.19 3.65 -6.86
CA ARG A 91 -7.78 3.37 -7.19
C ARG A 91 -6.90 3.73 -6.01
N ILE A 92 -5.70 3.16 -5.96
CA ILE A 92 -4.72 3.49 -4.92
C ILE A 92 -3.46 4.01 -5.61
N LYS A 93 -2.91 5.10 -5.08
CA LYS A 93 -1.60 5.61 -5.45
C LYS A 93 -0.56 5.13 -4.45
N LEU A 94 0.58 4.66 -4.96
CA LEU A 94 1.77 4.36 -4.17
C LEU A 94 2.84 5.39 -4.52
N LYS A 95 3.42 6.02 -3.50
CA LYS A 95 4.63 6.84 -3.59
C LYS A 95 5.68 6.38 -2.59
N HIS A 96 6.95 6.60 -2.90
CA HIS A 96 8.09 6.30 -2.04
C HIS A 96 8.65 7.59 -1.46
N ASP A 97 8.34 7.87 -0.20
CA ASP A 97 8.95 9.00 0.51
C ASP A 97 10.31 8.57 1.06
N HIS A 98 11.37 9.15 0.51
CA HIS A 98 12.75 8.95 0.91
C HIS A 98 13.28 10.23 1.58
N ARG A 99 13.85 10.07 2.77
CA ARG A 99 14.38 11.17 3.58
C ARG A 99 15.80 10.90 4.07
N HIS A 100 16.56 11.98 4.25
CA HIS A 100 17.84 11.97 4.93
C HIS A 100 17.67 11.90 6.46
N GLU A 101 18.76 11.62 7.19
CA GLU A 101 18.75 11.51 8.66
C GLU A 101 18.24 12.78 9.36
N ASP A 102 18.50 13.95 8.76
CA ASP A 102 18.02 15.24 9.24
C ASP A 102 16.53 15.50 8.95
N GLY A 103 15.86 14.55 8.29
CA GLY A 103 14.44 14.59 7.93
C GLY A 103 14.11 15.32 6.64
N SER A 104 15.09 15.94 5.98
CA SER A 104 14.90 16.56 4.67
C SER A 104 14.66 15.49 3.59
N GLU A 105 13.90 15.85 2.55
CA GLU A 105 13.60 14.94 1.45
C GLU A 105 14.85 14.65 0.59
N ASP A 106 15.03 13.39 0.22
CA ASP A 106 16.04 12.98 -0.75
C ASP A 106 15.69 13.55 -2.13
N LYS A 107 16.71 13.82 -2.96
CA LYS A 107 16.50 14.27 -4.35
C LYS A 107 15.69 13.26 -5.17
N ILE A 108 15.80 11.97 -4.87
CA ILE A 108 15.08 10.87 -5.52
C ILE A 108 14.04 10.32 -4.53
N THR A 109 12.91 11.02 -4.45
CA THR A 109 11.77 10.73 -3.59
C THR A 109 10.46 10.86 -4.39
N GLN A 110 9.32 10.53 -3.78
CA GLN A 110 7.97 10.66 -4.34
C GLN A 110 7.75 9.98 -5.71
N TYR A 111 8.56 8.97 -6.03
CA TYR A 111 8.34 8.12 -7.21
C TYR A 111 7.37 6.98 -6.89
N GLY A 112 6.68 6.45 -7.91
CA GLY A 112 5.70 5.38 -7.79
C GLY A 112 4.65 5.43 -8.90
N GLY A 113 3.37 5.25 -8.55
CA GLY A 113 2.28 5.36 -9.51
C GLY A 113 0.92 5.01 -8.95
N THR A 114 -0.11 5.15 -9.78
CA THR A 114 -1.51 4.84 -9.42
C THR A 114 -1.95 3.53 -10.05
N SER A 115 -2.69 2.73 -9.28
CA SER A 115 -3.25 1.47 -9.76
C SER A 115 -4.07 1.65 -11.02
N THR A 116 -3.96 0.76 -12.01
CA THR A 116 -4.57 0.94 -13.35
C THR A 116 -6.08 0.73 -13.38
N ASN A 117 -6.60 0.03 -12.37
CA ASN A 117 -8.00 -0.25 -12.11
C ASN A 117 -8.19 -0.40 -10.59
N SER A 118 -9.33 -0.95 -10.16
CA SER A 118 -9.60 -1.20 -8.74
C SER A 118 -8.83 -2.38 -8.13
N GLY A 119 -8.09 -3.15 -8.91
CA GLY A 119 -7.38 -4.35 -8.43
C GLY A 119 -8.32 -5.36 -7.78
N SER A 120 -7.83 -6.05 -6.76
CA SER A 120 -8.62 -6.95 -5.92
C SER A 120 -8.43 -6.61 -4.44
N ALA A 121 -9.20 -7.28 -3.58
CA ALA A 121 -9.10 -7.15 -2.13
C ALA A 121 -7.71 -7.50 -1.56
N ASN A 122 -6.88 -8.22 -2.34
CA ASN A 122 -5.61 -8.77 -1.91
C ASN A 122 -4.42 -8.42 -2.83
N LEU A 123 -4.63 -7.66 -3.91
CA LEU A 123 -3.58 -7.33 -4.87
C LEU A 123 -3.82 -5.97 -5.54
N GLN A 124 -2.79 -5.13 -5.51
CA GLN A 124 -2.75 -3.84 -6.21
C GLN A 124 -1.43 -3.72 -6.99
N PHE A 125 -1.52 -3.32 -8.26
CA PHE A 125 -0.37 -3.01 -9.12
C PHE A 125 -0.23 -1.51 -9.30
N PHE A 126 0.99 -1.00 -9.38
CA PHE A 126 1.30 0.42 -9.57
C PHE A 126 2.39 0.52 -10.65
N PRO A 127 2.03 0.67 -11.93
CA PRO A 127 2.98 1.03 -12.97
C PRO A 127 3.55 2.43 -12.71
N ALA A 128 4.82 2.64 -13.07
CA ALA A 128 5.45 3.96 -12.99
C ALA A 128 4.63 5.04 -13.69
N ASP A 129 4.37 6.13 -12.96
CA ASP A 129 3.73 7.32 -13.50
C ASP A 129 4.73 8.21 -14.26
N VAL A 130 4.22 9.29 -14.87
CA VAL A 130 5.03 10.24 -15.65
C VAL A 130 6.09 10.90 -14.77
N GLU A 131 5.73 11.30 -13.55
CA GLU A 131 6.66 11.91 -12.58
C GLU A 131 7.85 10.97 -12.29
N THR A 132 7.57 9.68 -12.11
CA THR A 132 8.60 8.66 -11.92
C THR A 132 9.50 8.51 -13.12
N ALA A 133 8.94 8.48 -14.34
CA ALA A 133 9.71 8.34 -15.56
C ALA A 133 10.61 9.55 -15.82
N GLU A 134 10.14 10.77 -15.48
CA GLU A 134 10.92 12.00 -15.59
C GLU A 134 12.02 12.08 -14.52
N LEU A 135 11.72 11.69 -13.28
CA LEU A 135 12.67 11.69 -12.17
C LEU A 135 13.76 10.61 -12.31
N ILE A 136 13.36 9.41 -12.74
CA ILE A 136 14.22 8.22 -12.80
C ILE A 136 13.99 7.53 -14.15
N GLY A 137 14.70 7.98 -15.19
CA GLY A 137 14.48 7.50 -16.58
C GLY A 137 14.50 5.97 -16.76
N TYR A 138 15.35 5.25 -16.02
CA TYR A 138 15.40 3.78 -16.10
C TYR A 138 14.25 3.07 -15.34
N ALA A 139 13.50 3.80 -14.50
CA ALA A 139 12.35 3.29 -13.76
C ALA A 139 11.02 3.47 -14.53
N ALA A 140 11.05 4.04 -15.73
CA ALA A 140 9.86 4.28 -16.54
C ALA A 140 9.07 2.99 -16.86
N THR A 141 9.72 1.82 -16.84
CA THR A 141 9.07 0.52 -17.04
C THR A 141 8.92 -0.29 -15.74
N ASN A 142 9.13 0.35 -14.58
CA ASN A 142 8.88 -0.31 -13.30
C ASN A 142 7.39 -0.55 -13.11
N VAL A 143 7.07 -1.72 -12.56
CA VAL A 143 5.78 -2.04 -11.99
C VAL A 143 6.02 -2.48 -10.56
N TRP A 144 5.44 -1.75 -9.62
CA TRP A 144 5.34 -2.17 -8.23
C TRP A 144 4.04 -2.93 -8.03
N TRP A 145 4.02 -3.83 -7.06
CA TRP A 145 2.75 -4.39 -6.59
C TRP A 145 2.83 -4.82 -5.14
N ILE A 146 1.68 -4.78 -4.48
CA ILE A 146 1.52 -5.23 -3.11
C ILE A 146 0.50 -6.36 -3.10
N THR A 147 0.85 -7.49 -2.48
CA THR A 147 -0.15 -8.50 -2.09
C THR A 147 -0.40 -8.40 -0.59
N LEU A 148 -1.66 -8.58 -0.20
CA LEU A 148 -2.08 -8.63 1.19
C LEU A 148 -3.11 -9.74 1.35
N ASP A 149 -2.73 -10.81 2.04
CA ASP A 149 -3.65 -11.86 2.48
C ASP A 149 -3.68 -11.93 4.01
N GLU A 150 -4.35 -12.94 4.56
CA GLU A 150 -4.52 -13.11 6.01
C GLU A 150 -3.18 -13.21 6.76
N ASN A 151 -2.15 -13.74 6.10
CA ASN A 151 -0.92 -14.18 6.74
C ASN A 151 0.31 -13.41 6.26
N THR A 152 0.23 -12.78 5.09
CA THR A 152 1.40 -12.19 4.43
C THR A 152 1.07 -10.85 3.78
N PHE A 153 2.01 -9.91 3.95
CA PHE A 153 2.11 -8.72 3.13
C PHE A 153 3.37 -8.87 2.27
N THR A 154 3.26 -8.63 0.97
CA THR A 154 4.44 -8.59 0.10
C THR A 154 4.54 -7.25 -0.59
N TYR A 155 5.75 -6.72 -0.64
CA TYR A 155 6.10 -5.59 -1.50
C TYR A 155 7.04 -6.07 -2.60
N ASN A 156 6.75 -5.66 -3.84
CA ASN A 156 7.40 -6.22 -5.00
C ASN A 156 7.69 -5.16 -6.06
N LEU A 157 8.73 -5.40 -6.85
CA LEU A 157 9.13 -4.56 -7.97
C LEU A 157 9.69 -5.42 -9.11
N LYS A 158 9.24 -5.15 -10.34
CA LYS A 158 9.85 -5.68 -11.56
C LYS A 158 10.00 -4.54 -12.56
N ARG A 159 11.18 -4.47 -13.18
CA ARG A 159 11.40 -3.63 -14.36
C ARG A 159 11.05 -4.41 -15.62
N ILE A 160 9.95 -4.02 -16.26
CA ILE A 160 9.44 -4.71 -17.45
C ILE A 160 10.39 -4.47 -18.64
N GLY A 161 10.53 -5.50 -19.49
CA GLY A 161 11.45 -5.49 -20.62
C GLY A 161 12.91 -5.76 -20.24
N THR A 162 13.17 -6.27 -19.04
CA THR A 162 14.52 -6.65 -18.58
C THR A 162 14.56 -8.06 -18.01
N GLU A 163 15.73 -8.69 -18.13
CA GLU A 163 16.03 -10.01 -17.53
C GLU A 163 16.21 -9.95 -16.01
N ASN A 164 16.31 -8.75 -15.42
CA ASN A 164 16.51 -8.57 -13.99
C ASN A 164 15.39 -9.25 -13.20
N PRO A 165 15.67 -10.15 -12.24
CA PRO A 165 14.62 -10.78 -11.45
C PRO A 165 13.78 -9.74 -10.70
N ALA A 166 12.56 -10.11 -10.32
CA ALA A 166 11.75 -9.26 -9.45
C ALA A 166 12.41 -9.13 -8.07
N PHE A 167 12.36 -7.94 -7.50
CA PHE A 167 12.59 -7.71 -6.08
C PHE A 167 11.31 -8.02 -5.31
N ASN A 168 11.42 -8.74 -4.20
CA ASN A 168 10.29 -9.19 -3.39
C ASN A 168 10.68 -9.25 -1.91
N VAL A 169 9.94 -8.56 -1.06
CA VAL A 169 10.01 -8.69 0.41
C VAL A 169 8.69 -9.25 0.91
N ILE A 170 8.77 -10.26 1.78
CA ILE A 170 7.62 -10.98 2.34
C ILE A 170 7.62 -10.75 3.85
N PHE A 171 6.56 -10.15 4.38
CA PHE A 171 6.36 -9.88 5.80
C PHE A 171 5.34 -10.87 6.39
N ASP A 172 5.66 -11.43 7.55
CA ASP A 172 4.76 -12.35 8.27
C ASP A 172 3.76 -11.55 9.13
N LEU A 173 2.48 -11.59 8.77
CA LEU A 173 1.42 -10.89 9.48
C LEU A 173 0.92 -11.62 10.73
N ASN A 174 1.31 -12.88 10.93
CA ASN A 174 0.91 -13.68 12.10
C ASN A 174 1.67 -13.28 13.37
N THR A 175 2.84 -12.67 13.22
CA THR A 175 3.76 -12.40 14.32
C THR A 175 4.10 -10.91 14.37
N PRO A 176 3.22 -10.06 14.94
CA PRO A 176 3.54 -8.65 15.17
C PRO A 176 4.80 -8.51 16.04
N VAL A 177 5.65 -7.56 15.69
CA VAL A 177 6.85 -7.19 16.45
C VAL A 177 6.70 -5.80 17.05
N GLU A 178 7.61 -5.44 17.96
CA GLU A 178 7.69 -4.06 18.45
C GLU A 178 8.03 -3.12 17.28
N ALA A 179 7.27 -2.03 17.16
CA ALA A 179 7.51 -1.05 16.12
C ALA A 179 8.87 -0.39 16.35
N PRO A 180 9.73 -0.28 15.32
CA PRO A 180 10.92 0.53 15.44
C PRO A 180 10.54 1.97 15.79
N GLY A 181 11.46 2.70 16.43
CA GLY A 181 11.28 4.13 16.69
C GLY A 181 11.02 4.92 15.40
N ALA A 182 10.74 6.22 15.53
CA ALA A 182 10.30 7.02 14.40
C ALA A 182 11.26 6.97 13.19
N GLN A 183 10.67 6.92 11.99
CA GLN A 183 11.40 7.07 10.73
C GLN A 183 11.90 8.51 10.55
N TRP A 184 12.94 8.71 9.75
CA TRP A 184 13.54 10.04 9.61
C TRP A 184 12.57 11.04 9.00
N GLY A 185 12.47 12.22 9.60
CA GLY A 185 11.60 13.31 9.15
C GLY A 185 10.12 13.18 9.53
N TRP A 186 9.77 12.25 10.41
CA TRP A 186 8.42 12.08 10.94
C TRP A 186 8.45 12.02 12.47
N GLU A 187 7.70 12.89 13.14
CA GLU A 187 7.53 12.88 14.60
C GLU A 187 6.28 12.11 15.02
#